data_AF-A0A3A0V6F4-F1
#
_entry.id   AF-A0A3A0V6F4-F1
#
_cell.length_a   1.000
_cell.length_b   1.000
_cell.length_c   1.000
_cell.angle_alpha   90.00
_cell.angle_beta   90.00
_cell.angle_gamma   90.00
#
_symmetry.space_group_name_H-M   'P 1'
#
loop_
_entity.id
_entity.type
_entity.pdbx_description
1 polymer ?
#
loop_
_entity_poly.entity_id
_entity_poly.type
_entity_poly.pdbx_seq_one_letter_code
_entity_poly.pdbx_strand_id
1 'polypeptide(L)' 'MKIIPFSKLTSIINKGDVIALAALSTANLPAEILKTLVEYNDEDQSFTDFTFMLANDISDYRGDSYDLDAFTTRGM' A
#
# COMPACT_ATOMS: atom_id res chain seq x y z
N MET A 1 -16.03 -9.25 -13.09
CA MET A 1 -14.71 -8.75 -12.67
C MET A 1 -14.43 -7.46 -13.43
N LYS A 2 -14.02 -6.38 -12.77
CA LYS A 2 -13.71 -5.09 -13.41
C LYS A 2 -12.19 -4.87 -13.29
N ILE A 3 -11.54 -4.60 -14.41
CA ILE A 3 -10.10 -4.29 -14.45
C ILE A 3 -9.97 -2.77 -14.50
N ILE A 4 -9.14 -2.21 -13.64
CA ILE A 4 -8.78 -0.79 -13.64
C ILE A 4 -7.27 -0.63 -13.79
N PRO A 5 -6.79 0.45 -14.42
CA PRO A 5 -5.37 0.79 -14.37
C PRO A 5 -4.98 1.26 -12.96
N PHE A 6 -3.71 1.10 -12.59
CA PHE A 6 -3.16 1.63 -11.34
C PHE A 6 -3.37 3.14 -11.21
N SER A 7 -3.37 3.87 -12.33
CA SER A 7 -3.68 5.30 -12.37
C SER A 7 -5.09 5.68 -11.88
N LYS A 8 -5.96 4.70 -11.60
CA LYS A 8 -7.30 4.89 -11.04
C LYS A 8 -7.47 4.26 -9.65
N LEU A 9 -6.39 3.86 -8.99
CA LEU A 9 -6.44 3.23 -7.68
C LEU A 9 -7.04 4.19 -6.61
N THR A 10 -6.80 5.50 -6.74
CA THR A 10 -7.41 6.56 -5.92
C THR A 10 -8.94 6.67 -6.06
N SER A 11 -9.54 6.05 -7.08
CA SER A 11 -11.01 6.00 -7.21
C SER A 11 -11.68 4.94 -6.33
N ILE A 12 -10.89 4.09 -5.68
CA ILE A 12 -11.39 2.97 -4.84
C ILE A 12 -10.79 2.93 -3.44
N ILE A 13 -9.69 3.65 -3.19
CA ILE A 13 -9.09 3.82 -1.86
C ILE A 13 -9.13 5.32 -1.55
N ASN A 14 -9.73 5.66 -0.40
CA ASN A 14 -9.92 7.01 0.07
C ASN A 14 -9.22 7.22 1.42
N LYS A 15 -9.06 8.49 1.79
CA LYS A 15 -8.62 8.89 3.13
C LYS A 15 -9.53 8.28 4.21
N GLY A 16 -8.94 7.73 5.25
CA GLY A 16 -9.63 7.09 6.37
C GLY A 16 -10.01 5.63 6.13
N ASP A 17 -9.71 5.07 4.96
CA ASP A 17 -10.02 3.67 4.66
C ASP A 17 -9.15 2.71 5.48
N VAL A 18 -9.75 1.57 5.83
CA VAL A 18 -9.04 0.42 6.40
C VAL A 18 -8.83 -0.62 5.30
N ILE A 19 -7.58 -0.86 4.95
CA ILE A 19 -7.18 -1.73 3.84
C ILE A 19 -6.66 -3.04 4.41
N ALA A 20 -7.47 -4.09 4.28
CA ALA A 20 -7.06 -5.45 4.63
C ALA A 20 -6.28 -6.10 3.47
N LEU A 21 -5.04 -6.49 3.72
CA LEU A 21 -4.16 -7.12 2.74
C LEU A 21 -4.02 -8.62 3.05
N ALA A 22 -4.42 -9.44 2.08
CA ALA A 22 -4.25 -10.89 2.13
C ALA A 22 -2.83 -11.26 1.67
N ALA A 23 -1.87 -11.21 2.59
CA ALA A 23 -0.50 -11.64 2.35
C ALA A 23 -0.06 -12.64 3.44
N LEU A 24 0.71 -13.64 3.03
CA LEU A 24 1.32 -14.67 3.88
C LEU A 24 2.83 -14.42 4.03
N SER A 25 3.44 -13.73 3.07
CA SER A 25 4.84 -13.33 3.05
C SER A 25 5.04 -12.11 2.15
N THR A 26 6.24 -11.56 2.11
CA THR A 26 6.57 -10.45 1.20
C THR A 26 6.37 -10.82 -0.28
N ALA A 27 6.57 -12.10 -0.64
CA ALA A 27 6.44 -12.58 -2.01
C ALA A 27 5.00 -12.52 -2.57
N ASN A 28 3.99 -12.42 -1.72
CA ASN A 28 2.60 -12.29 -2.14
C ASN A 28 1.94 -10.96 -1.70
N LEU A 29 2.73 -9.98 -1.27
CA LEU A 29 2.23 -8.61 -1.14
C LEU A 29 1.82 -8.08 -2.52
N PRO A 30 0.73 -7.30 -2.61
CA PRO A 30 0.37 -6.61 -3.84
C PRO A 30 1.29 -5.39 -4.06
N ALA A 31 2.58 -5.65 -4.31
CA ALA A 31 3.65 -4.65 -4.30
C ALA A 31 3.40 -3.47 -5.25
N GLU A 32 2.84 -3.72 -6.43
CA GLU A 32 2.51 -2.66 -7.40
C GLU A 32 1.40 -1.73 -6.88
N ILE A 33 0.41 -2.26 -6.15
CA ILE A 33 -0.61 -1.42 -5.49
C ILE A 33 0.07 -0.52 -4.46
N LEU A 34 0.93 -1.09 -3.63
CA LEU A 34 1.65 -0.35 -2.59
C LEU A 34 2.57 0.73 -3.17
N LYS A 35 3.33 0.41 -4.22
CA LYS A 35 4.17 1.37 -4.95
C LYS A 35 3.36 2.55 -5.49
N THR A 36 2.26 2.28 -6.17
CA THR A 36 1.40 3.33 -6.72
C THR A 36 0.81 4.24 -5.61
N LEU A 37 0.46 3.70 -4.44
CA LEU A 37 -0.02 4.52 -3.32
C LEU A 37 1.07 5.45 -2.77
N VAL A 38 2.32 4.97 -2.70
CA VAL A 38 3.48 5.80 -2.32
C VAL A 38 3.73 6.88 -3.37
N GLU A 39 3.72 6.54 -4.65
CA GLU A 39 3.89 7.50 -5.75
C GLU A 39 2.82 8.61 -5.70
N TYR A 40 1.56 8.27 -5.45
CA TYR A 40 0.51 9.28 -5.29
C TYR A 40 0.70 10.19 -4.09
N ASN A 41 1.13 9.62 -2.95
CA ASN A 41 1.43 10.44 -1.79
C ASN A 41 2.63 11.37 -2.04
N ASP A 42 3.65 10.89 -2.75
CA ASP A 42 4.82 11.68 -3.11
C ASP A 42 4.48 12.83 -4.08
N GLU A 43 3.46 12.66 -4.95
CA GLU A 43 3.02 13.68 -5.91
C GLU A 43 2.24 14.84 -5.27
N ASP A 44 1.25 14.58 -4.41
CA ASP A 44 0.36 15.64 -3.90
C ASP A 44 0.12 15.64 -2.38
N GLN A 45 0.73 14.73 -1.63
CA GLN A 45 0.56 14.54 -0.17
C GLN A 45 -0.89 14.35 0.31
N SER A 46 -1.84 14.13 -0.60
CA SER A 46 -3.25 13.92 -0.26
C SER A 46 -3.53 12.50 0.19
N PHE A 47 -2.63 11.57 -0.15
CA PHE A 47 -2.79 10.15 0.10
C PHE A 47 -2.16 9.73 1.42
N THR A 48 -2.79 10.20 2.51
CA THR A 48 -2.41 9.96 3.92
C THR A 48 -3.59 9.43 4.73
N ASP A 49 -3.33 8.98 5.97
CA ASP A 49 -4.37 8.65 6.96
C ASP A 49 -5.25 7.46 6.56
N PHE A 50 -4.60 6.32 6.29
CA PHE A 50 -5.27 5.02 6.11
C PHE A 50 -4.61 3.96 6.99
N THR A 51 -5.38 2.92 7.31
CA THR A 51 -4.89 1.82 8.16
C THR A 51 -4.70 0.57 7.31
N PHE A 52 -3.50 -0.01 7.31
CA PHE A 52 -3.28 -1.35 6.78
C PHE A 52 -3.52 -2.42 7.85
N MET A 53 -4.28 -3.45 7.50
CA MET A 53 -4.43 -4.66 8.31
C MET A 53 -3.86 -5.85 7.54
N LEU A 54 -2.85 -6.50 8.11
CA LEU A 54 -2.31 -7.74 7.57
C LEU A 54 -2.87 -8.94 8.32
N ALA A 55 -3.13 -10.02 7.58
CA ALA A 55 -3.51 -11.29 8.17
C ALA A 55 -2.33 -12.02 8.84
N ASN A 56 -1.08 -11.70 8.47
CA ASN A 56 0.13 -12.28 9.04
C ASN A 56 1.16 -11.18 9.35
N ASP A 57 2.02 -11.45 10.32
CA ASP A 57 3.22 -10.65 10.55
C ASP A 57 4.21 -10.91 9.41
N ILE A 58 4.49 -9.86 8.64
CA ILE A 58 5.41 -9.89 7.50
C ILE A 58 6.52 -8.91 7.82
N SER A 59 7.60 -9.42 8.39
CA SER A 59 8.79 -8.65 8.74
C SER A 59 10.00 -9.05 7.90
N ASP A 60 10.88 -8.07 7.66
CA ASP A 60 12.21 -8.18 7.04
C ASP A 60 12.23 -8.49 5.52
N TYR A 61 12.17 -7.42 4.70
CA TYR A 61 12.48 -7.50 3.26
C TYR A 61 13.80 -6.80 2.93
N ARG A 62 14.78 -7.58 2.46
CA ARG A 62 16.06 -7.08 1.93
C ARG A 62 16.06 -6.98 0.40
N GLY A 63 15.08 -6.29 -0.20
CA GLY A 63 14.95 -6.16 -1.66
C GLY A 63 14.15 -4.93 -2.12
N ASP A 64 13.86 -4.86 -3.43
CA ASP A 64 13.24 -3.70 -4.14
C ASP A 64 11.71 -3.54 -3.94
N SER A 65 11.18 -3.95 -2.78
CA SER A 65 9.76 -3.79 -2.45
C SER A 65 9.60 -2.93 -1.21
N TYR A 66 8.62 -2.04 -1.24
CA TYR A 66 8.20 -1.27 -0.07
C TYR A 66 7.55 -2.22 0.94
N ASP A 67 8.18 -2.39 2.09
CA ASP A 67 7.55 -2.98 3.26
C ASP A 67 6.64 -1.94 3.97
N LEU A 68 5.91 -2.36 5.00
CA LEU A 68 5.01 -1.46 5.72
C LEU A 68 5.74 -0.44 6.62
N ASP A 69 6.98 -0.75 7.01
CA ASP A 69 7.82 0.18 7.76
C ASP A 69 8.15 1.40 6.89
N ALA A 70 8.25 1.22 5.57
CA ALA A 70 8.39 2.31 4.61
C ALA A 70 7.19 3.28 4.60
N PHE A 71 5.96 2.82 4.88
CA PHE A 71 4.78 3.69 4.99
C PHE A 71 4.82 4.48 6.31
N THR A 72 5.09 3.79 7.42
CA THR A 72 5.17 4.40 8.75
C THR A 72 6.24 5.49 8.80
N THR A 73 7.42 5.23 8.23
CA THR A 73 8.53 6.22 8.17
C THR A 73 8.23 7.46 7.33
N ARG A 74 7.24 7.38 6.42
CA ARG A 74 6.76 8.51 5.60
C ARG A 74 5.61 9.28 6.26
N GLY A 75 5.15 8.88 7.45
CA GLY A 75 4.00 9.48 8.11
C GLY A 75 2.68 9.21 7.40
N MET A 76 2.62 8.11 6.63
CA MET A 76 1.43 7.64 5.92
C MET A 76 0.55 6.79 6.84
#